data_AF-A0A8J7CUH8-F1
#
_entry.id   AF-A0A8J7CUH8-F1
#
_cell.length_a   1.000
_cell.length_b   1.000
_cell.length_c   1.000
_cell.angle_alpha   90.00
_cell.angle_beta   90.00
_cell.angle_gamma   90.00
#
_symmetry.space_group_name_H-M   'P 1'
#
loop_
_entity.id
_entity.type
_entity.pdbx_description
1 polymer ?
#
loop_
_entity_poly.entity_id
_entity_poly.type
_entity_poly.pdbx_seq_one_letter_code
_entity_poly.pdbx_strand_id
1 'polypeptide(L)'
;MAKVAVSNTLTNVSRLLREQGFEVLPFTRGELNGRYDAVVLSGENENMMGMSERMANIPVVNADGMTAEQVVEALKNRLQR
;
A
#
# COMPACT_ATOMS: atom_id res chain seq x y z
N MET A 1 -6.27 -5.91 -12.45
CA MET A 1 -6.35 -4.74 -11.55
C MET A 1 -5.47 -5.06 -10.36
N ALA A 2 -4.48 -4.22 -10.05
CA ALA A 2 -3.58 -4.49 -8.93
C ALA A 2 -4.30 -4.14 -7.61
N LYS A 3 -4.18 -5.05 -6.64
CA LYS A 3 -4.80 -4.92 -5.32
C LYS A 3 -3.84 -4.24 -4.36
N VAL A 4 -4.25 -3.10 -3.85
CA VAL A 4 -3.42 -2.25 -3.02
C VAL A 4 -4.02 -2.16 -1.64
N ALA A 5 -3.31 -2.68 -0.65
CA ALA A 5 -3.72 -2.48 0.74
C ALA A 5 -3.33 -1.08 1.18
N VAL A 6 -4.27 -0.30 1.69
CA VAL A 6 -4.01 1.08 2.15
C VAL A 6 -4.39 1.19 3.61
N SER A 7 -3.56 1.87 4.40
CA SER A 7 -3.88 2.20 5.79
C SER A 7 -5.18 3.00 5.87
N ASN A 8 -6.04 2.69 6.85
CA ASN A 8 -7.31 3.39 7.04
C ASN A 8 -7.16 4.91 7.26
N THR A 9 -5.98 5.38 7.68
CA THR A 9 -5.67 6.80 7.86
C THR A 9 -5.44 7.54 6.55
N LEU A 10 -5.18 6.84 5.44
CA LEU A 10 -4.84 7.39 4.13
C LEU A 10 -6.07 7.43 3.19
N THR A 11 -7.13 8.10 3.61
CA THR A 11 -8.40 8.20 2.87
C THR A 11 -8.26 8.95 1.54
N ASN A 12 -7.38 9.95 1.49
CA ASN A 12 -7.02 10.69 0.28
C ASN A 12 -6.32 9.79 -0.75
N VAL A 13 -5.36 8.98 -0.29
CA VAL A 13 -4.60 8.06 -1.16
C VAL A 13 -5.51 6.96 -1.70
N SER A 14 -6.33 6.35 -0.84
CA SER A 14 -7.26 5.30 -1.25
C SER A 14 -8.28 5.76 -2.29
N ARG A 15 -8.75 7.02 -2.20
CA ARG A 15 -9.61 7.61 -3.23
C ARG A 15 -8.89 7.73 -4.56
N LEU A 16 -7.71 8.34 -4.57
CA LEU A 16 -6.94 8.59 -5.78
C LEU A 16 -6.53 7.28 -6.48
N LEU A 17 -6.09 6.28 -5.71
CA LEU A 17 -5.77 4.96 -6.24
C LEU A 17 -6.97 4.30 -6.94
N ARG A 18 -8.17 4.40 -6.36
CA ARG A 18 -9.41 3.89 -7.01
C ARG A 18 -9.71 4.64 -8.31
N GLU A 19 -9.54 5.95 -8.33
CA GLU A 19 -9.70 6.77 -9.54
C GLU A 19 -8.70 6.40 -10.64
N GLN A 20 -7.51 5.96 -10.24
CA GLN A 20 -6.46 5.47 -11.14
C GLN A 20 -6.68 4.02 -11.62
N GLY A 21 -7.76 3.35 -11.19
CA GLY A 21 -8.10 1.99 -11.60
C GLY A 21 -7.50 0.88 -10.73
N PHE A 22 -6.97 1.22 -9.56
CA PHE A 22 -6.47 0.24 -8.57
C PHE A 22 -7.57 -0.23 -7.63
N GLU A 23 -7.48 -1.49 -7.20
CA GLU A 23 -8.40 -2.05 -6.22
C GLU A 23 -7.87 -1.76 -4.82
N VAL A 24 -8.44 -0.76 -4.16
CA VAL A 24 -8.02 -0.39 -2.80
C VAL A 24 -8.78 -1.16 -1.75
N LEU A 25 -8.02 -1.92 -0.96
CA LEU A 25 -8.51 -2.75 0.13
C LEU A 25 -8.00 -2.21 1.48
N PRO A 26 -8.80 -2.27 2.55
CA PRO A 26 -8.35 -1.90 3.88
C PRO A 26 -7.25 -2.86 4.34
N PHE A 27 -6.16 -2.30 4.85
CA PHE A 27 -5.09 -3.11 5.41
C PHE A 27 -5.57 -3.86 6.66
N THR A 28 -5.66 -5.18 6.57
CA THR A 28 -6.07 -6.05 7.67
C THR A 28 -4.89 -6.88 8.18
N ARG A 29 -4.51 -6.63 9.43
CA ARG A 29 -3.38 -7.28 10.10
C ARG A 29 -3.68 -8.77 10.28
N GLY A 30 -2.96 -9.64 9.56
CA GLY A 30 -3.14 -11.10 9.60
C GLY A 30 -3.48 -11.74 8.25
N GLU A 31 -3.93 -10.95 7.27
CA GLU A 31 -4.42 -11.43 5.98
C GLU A 31 -3.49 -11.05 4.81
N LEU A 32 -2.18 -11.19 5.04
CA LEU A 32 -1.14 -10.74 4.09
C LEU A 32 -0.73 -11.80 3.06
N ASN A 33 -1.35 -12.99 3.09
CA ASN A 33 -0.99 -14.13 2.25
C ASN A 33 -1.43 -13.96 0.79
N GLY A 34 -0.68 -13.16 0.02
CA GLY A 34 -0.80 -13.08 -1.45
C GLY A 34 -2.08 -12.44 -1.97
N ARG A 35 -2.84 -11.74 -1.11
CA ARG A 35 -4.11 -11.10 -1.50
C ARG A 35 -3.92 -9.70 -2.10
N TYR A 36 -2.74 -9.11 -1.91
CA TYR A 36 -2.39 -7.76 -2.33
C TYR A 36 -1.12 -7.80 -3.19
N ASP A 37 -1.07 -6.97 -4.22
CA ASP A 37 0.11 -6.77 -5.07
C ASP A 37 1.04 -5.70 -4.48
N ALA A 38 0.52 -4.77 -3.68
CA ALA A 38 1.30 -3.72 -3.02
C ALA A 38 0.62 -3.24 -1.73
N VAL A 39 1.39 -2.66 -0.81
CA VAL A 39 0.86 -2.10 0.43
C VAL A 39 1.36 -0.68 0.68
N VAL A 40 0.45 0.20 1.07
CA VAL A 40 0.70 1.59 1.43
C VAL A 40 0.42 1.81 2.91
N LEU A 41 1.44 2.27 3.64
CA LEU A 41 1.35 2.58 5.06
C LEU A 41 1.55 4.07 5.27
N SER A 42 0.76 4.67 6.16
CA SER A 42 1.08 5.98 6.76
C SER A 42 2.25 5.67 7.70
N GLY A 43 3.42 6.27 7.54
CA GLY A 43 4.65 5.87 8.26
C GLY A 43 4.55 5.86 9.79
N GLU A 44 3.45 6.38 10.34
CA GLU A 44 3.02 6.26 11.73
C GLU A 44 2.72 4.80 12.18
N ASN A 45 2.40 3.88 11.26
CA ASN A 45 2.21 2.46 11.60
C ASN A 45 3.55 1.71 11.50
N GLU A 46 4.47 2.01 12.41
CA GLU A 46 5.81 1.42 12.57
C GLU A 46 5.78 -0.05 13.05
N ASN A 47 4.91 -0.88 12.49
CA ASN A 47 4.97 -2.33 12.68
C ASN A 47 5.64 -3.06 11.50
N MET A 48 6.51 -2.34 10.78
CA MET A 48 7.26 -2.87 9.63
C MET A 48 8.24 -3.99 10.02
N MET A 49 8.72 -4.02 11.28
CA MET A 49 9.69 -5.02 11.73
C MET A 49 9.10 -6.44 11.87
N GLY A 50 7.84 -6.60 12.29
CA GLY A 50 7.18 -7.92 12.40
C GLY A 50 6.40 -8.36 11.16
N MET A 51 6.17 -7.45 10.21
CA MET A 51 5.45 -7.72 8.95
C MET A 51 6.37 -8.08 7.79
N SER A 52 7.63 -7.65 7.84
CA SER A 52 8.61 -7.87 6.77
C SER A 52 8.82 -9.35 6.43
N GLU A 53 8.78 -10.25 7.41
CA GLU A 53 8.94 -11.70 7.14
C GLU A 53 7.76 -12.30 6.35
N ARG A 54 6.53 -11.81 6.54
CA ARG A 54 5.33 -12.31 5.84
C ARG A 54 5.04 -11.59 4.53
N MET A 55 5.57 -10.38 4.34
CA MET A 55 5.37 -9.55 3.13
C MET A 55 6.61 -9.50 2.23
N ALA A 56 7.64 -10.31 2.48
CA ALA A 56 8.92 -10.27 1.78
C ALA A 56 8.82 -10.30 0.24
N ASN A 57 7.71 -10.76 -0.32
CA ASN A 57 7.46 -10.82 -1.77
C ASN A 57 6.63 -9.66 -2.34
N ILE A 58 6.11 -8.73 -1.54
CA ILE A 58 5.26 -7.64 -2.03
C ILE A 58 5.84 -6.26 -1.70
N PRO A 59 5.83 -5.31 -2.65
CA PRO A 59 6.34 -3.97 -2.42
C PRO A 59 5.51 -3.21 -1.38
N VAL A 60 6.21 -2.67 -0.39
CA VAL A 60 5.66 -1.75 0.60
C VAL A 60 6.09 -0.32 0.27
N VAL A 61 5.13 0.60 0.27
CA VAL A 61 5.29 2.04 0.04
C VAL A 61 4.94 2.76 1.34
N ASN A 62 5.87 3.59 1.82
CA ASN A 62 5.63 4.48 2.94
C ASN A 62 5.09 5.81 2.39
N ALA A 63 3.89 6.22 2.82
CA ALA A 63 3.26 7.47 2.42
C ALA A 63 3.55 8.64 3.37
N ASP A 64 4.37 8.44 4.39
CA ASP A 64 4.77 9.50 5.33
C ASP A 64 5.44 10.67 4.59
N GLY A 65 4.92 11.88 4.81
CA GLY A 65 5.36 13.09 4.12
C GLY A 65 5.11 13.11 2.61
N MET A 66 4.45 12.09 2.03
CA MET A 66 4.15 12.02 0.60
C MET A 66 2.74 12.51 0.28
N THR A 67 2.57 13.09 -0.90
CA THR A 67 1.25 13.39 -1.45
C THR A 67 0.64 12.13 -2.06
N ALA A 68 -0.69 12.10 -2.19
CA ALA A 68 -1.39 10.94 -2.77
C ALA A 68 -0.88 10.61 -4.18
N GLU A 69 -0.56 11.61 -4.99
CA GLU A 69 0.00 11.42 -6.34
C GLU A 69 1.38 10.76 -6.31
N GLN A 70 2.28 11.23 -5.42
CA GLN A 70 3.60 10.63 -5.27
C GLN A 70 3.50 9.17 -4.82
N VAL A 71 2.53 8.84 -3.96
CA VAL A 71 2.28 7.45 -3.54
C VAL A 71 1.84 6.59 -4.73
N VAL A 72 0.91 7.08 -5.56
CA VAL A 72 0.46 6.37 -6.76
C VAL A 72 1.62 6.12 -7.72
N GLU A 73 2.48 7.12 -7.93
CA GLU A 73 3.63 7.01 -8.82
C GLU A 73 4.67 6.01 -8.29
N ALA A 74 5.00 6.09 -7.00
CA ALA A 74 5.87 5.13 -6.33
C ALA A 74 5.32 3.70 -6.44
N LEU A 75 4.01 3.54 -6.27
CA LEU A 75 3.35 2.24 -6.35
C LEU A 75 3.36 1.67 -7.77
N LYS A 76 3.07 2.49 -8.78
CA LYS A 76 3.17 2.12 -10.20
C LYS A 76 4.59 1.65 -10.53
N ASN A 77 5.60 2.40 -10.11
CA ASN A 77 7.01 2.07 -10.35
C ASN A 77 7.40 0.72 -9.71
N ARG A 78 6.88 0.42 -8.52
CA ARG A 78 7.10 -0.87 -7.85
C ARG A 78 6.37 -2.04 -8.52
N LEU A 79 5.17 -1.80 -9.07
CA LEU A 79 4.36 -2.82 -9.76
C LEU A 79 4.81 -3.09 -11.20
N GLN A 80 5.53 -2.16 -11.82
CA GLN A 80 6.07 -2.30 -13.18
C GLN A 80 7.46 -2.96 -13.24
N ARG A 81 7.99 -3.44 -12.10
CA ARG A 81 9.30 -4.09 -12.01
C ARG A 81 9.25 -5.60 -12.18
#